data_AF-A0AB37W1D6-F1
#
_entry.id   AF-A0AB37W1D6-F1
#
_cell.length_a   1.000
_cell.length_b   1.000
_cell.length_c   1.000
_cell.angle_alpha   90.00
_cell.angle_beta   90.00
_cell.angle_gamma   90.00
#
_symmetry.space_group_name_H-M   'P 1'
#
loop_
_entity.id
_entity.type
_entity.pdbx_description
1 polymer ?
#
loop_
_entity_poly.entity_id
_entity_poly.type
_entity_poly.pdbx_seq_one_letter_code
_entity_poly.pdbx_strand_id
1 'polypeptide(L)'
;MDIVYHVICLFGVTSGLFWNVIEEVHPLKGAWAMCYTLNNFWNRTWHQNFRRALKTPSRYVARHVACAPQGSWASRQIQYHIAFAISGIYHWAAAKIAIRSENFTKTLAFFAIMPMIMLLEDLAISIAREQLGWRNRRWRVVGYLWTFIVLTSLSVGFVDDCVRNGLVTSFPALPFSPTYAMLNLWVRSET
;
A
#
# COMPACT_ATOMS: atom_id res chain seq x y z
N MET A 1 -6.44 0.55 -19.27
CA MET A 1 -5.24 0.33 -18.44
C MET A 1 -4.72 -1.10 -18.54
N ASP A 2 -5.54 -2.15 -18.39
CA ASP A 2 -5.03 -3.54 -18.48
C ASP A 2 -4.45 -3.90 -19.86
N ILE A 3 -5.15 -3.70 -20.98
CA ILE A 3 -4.66 -4.15 -22.31
C ILE A 3 -3.30 -3.53 -22.67
N VAL A 4 -3.12 -2.23 -22.48
CA VAL A 4 -1.85 -1.53 -22.78
C VAL A 4 -0.70 -2.11 -21.94
N TYR A 5 -0.95 -2.36 -20.66
CA TYR A 5 0.03 -2.99 -19.78
C TYR A 5 0.43 -4.38 -20.27
N HIS A 6 -0.54 -5.22 -20.66
CA HIS A 6 -0.25 -6.56 -21.18
C HIS A 6 0.50 -6.52 -22.51
N VAL A 7 0.21 -5.53 -23.38
CA VAL A 7 0.95 -5.32 -24.63
C VAL A 7 2.40 -4.92 -24.35
N ILE A 8 2.64 -3.98 -23.41
CA ILE A 8 4.00 -3.59 -23.00
C ILE A 8 4.76 -4.79 -22.40
N CYS A 9 4.10 -5.59 -21.55
CA CYS A 9 4.72 -6.79 -20.99
C CYS A 9 5.03 -7.83 -22.06
N LEU A 10 4.13 -8.05 -23.02
CA LEU A 10 4.37 -8.95 -24.15
C LEU A 10 5.59 -8.50 -24.96
N PHE A 11 5.65 -7.22 -25.34
CA PHE A 11 6.82 -6.70 -26.05
C PHE A 11 8.09 -6.79 -25.20
N GLY A 12 8.06 -6.36 -23.94
CA GLY A 12 9.23 -6.37 -23.06
C GLY A 12 9.78 -7.77 -22.75
N VAL A 13 8.92 -8.78 -22.69
CA VAL A 13 9.33 -10.20 -22.54
C VAL A 13 9.86 -10.74 -23.86
N THR A 14 9.13 -10.56 -24.96
CA THR A 14 9.53 -11.08 -26.28
C THR A 14 10.82 -10.44 -26.81
N SER A 15 11.09 -9.18 -26.44
CA SER A 15 12.29 -8.46 -26.84
C SER A 15 13.47 -8.64 -25.88
N GLY A 16 13.28 -9.27 -24.70
CA GLY A 16 14.34 -9.44 -23.68
C GLY A 16 14.85 -8.14 -23.05
N LEU A 17 14.11 -7.03 -23.14
CA LEU A 17 14.60 -5.71 -22.68
C LEU A 17 14.39 -5.47 -21.18
N PHE A 18 13.23 -5.88 -20.64
CA PHE A 18 12.81 -5.50 -19.29
C PHE A 18 12.53 -6.70 -18.39
N TRP A 19 12.11 -7.83 -18.97
CA TRP A 19 11.73 -9.04 -18.24
C TRP A 19 12.34 -10.25 -18.93
N ASN A 20 13.55 -10.61 -18.48
CA ASN A 20 14.25 -11.81 -18.97
C ASN A 20 13.70 -13.11 -18.34
N VAL A 21 12.80 -12.96 -17.37
CA VAL A 21 12.19 -14.05 -16.59
C VAL A 21 10.70 -13.76 -16.50
N ILE A 22 9.84 -14.64 -17.02
CA ILE A 22 8.39 -14.41 -17.12
C ILE A 22 7.77 -14.17 -15.74
N GLU A 23 8.35 -14.75 -14.70
CA GLU A 23 7.95 -14.59 -13.30
C GLU A 23 8.15 -13.16 -12.76
N GLU A 24 8.86 -12.29 -13.49
CA GLU A 24 8.99 -10.86 -13.18
C GLU A 24 7.84 -10.01 -13.69
N VAL A 25 7.03 -10.57 -14.59
CA VAL A 25 5.79 -9.95 -15.05
C VAL A 25 4.71 -10.22 -14.02
N HIS A 26 4.49 -9.25 -13.14
CA HIS A 26 3.40 -9.29 -12.17
C HIS A 26 2.26 -8.37 -12.62
N PRO A 27 0.99 -8.79 -12.51
CA PRO A 27 -0.12 -7.92 -12.85
C PRO A 27 -0.05 -6.62 -12.03
N LEU A 28 -0.58 -5.51 -12.57
CA LEU A 28 -0.62 -4.23 -11.85
C LEU A 28 -1.38 -4.34 -10.52
N LYS A 29 -2.43 -5.15 -10.50
CA LYS A 29 -3.28 -5.39 -9.33
C LYS A 29 -3.76 -6.84 -9.29
N GLY A 30 -4.07 -7.32 -8.09
CA GLY A 30 -4.77 -8.58 -7.89
C GLY A 30 -6.27 -8.42 -7.68
N ALA A 31 -6.90 -9.41 -7.06
CA ALA A 31 -8.36 -9.46 -6.91
C ALA A 31 -8.86 -8.57 -5.75
N TRP A 32 -9.69 -7.56 -6.06
CA TRP A 32 -10.34 -6.67 -5.09
C TRP A 32 -11.16 -7.40 -4.01
N ALA A 33 -11.68 -8.59 -4.32
CA ALA A 33 -12.38 -9.46 -3.39
C ALA A 33 -11.49 -10.00 -2.23
N MET A 34 -10.21 -9.63 -2.20
CA MET A 34 -9.30 -9.97 -1.11
C MET A 34 -9.05 -8.80 -0.14
N CYS A 35 -9.49 -7.57 -0.44
CA CYS A 35 -9.22 -6.36 0.34
C CYS A 35 -9.99 -6.23 1.66
N TYR A 36 -10.31 -7.33 2.33
CA TYR A 36 -10.98 -7.32 3.63
C TYR A 36 -10.01 -7.21 4.82
N THR A 37 -8.71 -7.04 4.56
CA THR A 37 -7.70 -6.64 5.54
C THR A 37 -6.68 -5.75 4.84
N LEU A 38 -6.02 -4.85 5.57
CA LEU A 38 -4.92 -4.03 5.06
C LEU A 38 -3.79 -4.92 4.55
N ASN A 39 -3.47 -5.98 5.29
CA ASN A 39 -2.48 -6.95 4.84
C ASN A 39 -2.80 -7.52 3.45
N ASN A 40 -4.03 -7.98 3.22
CA ASN A 40 -4.40 -8.51 1.91
C ASN A 40 -4.45 -7.42 0.83
N PHE A 41 -4.91 -6.21 1.18
CA PHE A 41 -4.91 -5.08 0.26
C PHE A 41 -3.50 -4.86 -0.32
N TRP A 42 -2.49 -4.68 0.54
CA TRP A 42 -1.11 -4.43 0.09
C TRP A 42 -0.41 -5.66 -0.49
N ASN A 43 -0.60 -6.84 0.10
CA ASN A 43 0.13 -8.04 -0.32
C ASN A 43 -0.51 -8.82 -1.46
N ARG A 44 -1.77 -8.58 -1.79
CA ARG A 44 -2.49 -9.36 -2.80
C ARG A 44 -3.22 -8.54 -3.85
N THR A 45 -3.48 -7.26 -3.61
CA THR A 45 -4.33 -6.47 -4.52
C THR A 45 -3.63 -5.26 -5.09
N TRP A 46 -3.06 -4.39 -4.25
CA TRP A 46 -2.55 -3.10 -4.68
C TRP A 46 -1.12 -3.20 -5.24
N HIS A 47 -0.84 -2.52 -6.36
CA HIS A 47 0.51 -2.33 -6.93
C HIS A 47 1.37 -3.61 -6.94
N GLN A 48 0.81 -4.71 -7.45
CA GLN A 48 1.48 -6.01 -7.42
C GLN A 48 2.72 -6.06 -8.34
N ASN A 49 2.82 -5.15 -9.32
CA ASN A 49 4.02 -4.93 -10.12
C ASN A 49 5.24 -4.49 -9.30
N PHE A 50 5.06 -3.85 -8.13
CA PHE A 50 6.17 -3.47 -7.23
C PHE A 50 6.52 -4.54 -6.19
N ARG A 51 5.75 -5.64 -6.14
CA ARG A 51 5.87 -6.65 -5.09
C ARG A 51 7.29 -7.22 -4.96
N ARG A 52 7.94 -7.55 -6.07
CA ARG A 52 9.30 -8.10 -6.05
C ARG A 52 10.32 -7.07 -5.57
N ALA A 53 10.25 -5.85 -6.09
CA ALA A 53 11.15 -4.75 -5.73
C ALA A 53 11.09 -4.42 -4.23
N LEU A 54 9.90 -4.49 -3.62
CA LEU A 54 9.74 -4.25 -2.18
C LEU A 54 10.05 -5.49 -1.34
N LYS A 55 9.60 -6.68 -1.77
CA LYS A 55 9.67 -7.90 -0.95
C LYS A 55 11.07 -8.50 -0.88
N THR A 56 11.86 -8.43 -1.95
CA THR A 56 13.23 -8.98 -1.98
C THR A 56 14.13 -8.34 -0.91
N PRO A 57 14.34 -7.01 -0.88
CA PRO A 57 15.15 -6.38 0.15
C PRO A 57 14.56 -6.57 1.56
N SER A 58 13.23 -6.48 1.70
CA SER A 58 12.56 -6.75 2.98
C SER A 58 12.83 -8.15 3.53
N ARG A 59 12.79 -9.18 2.68
CA ARG A 59 13.11 -10.56 3.07
C ARG A 59 14.59 -10.71 3.42
N TYR A 60 15.47 -10.04 2.69
CA TYR A 60 16.89 -10.05 2.97
C TYR A 60 17.18 -9.48 4.36
N VAL A 61 16.65 -8.29 4.66
CA VAL A 61 16.81 -7.64 5.97
C VAL A 61 16.24 -8.53 7.08
N ALA A 62 15.02 -9.06 6.91
CA ALA A 62 14.42 -9.92 7.92
C ALA A 62 15.24 -11.19 8.22
N ARG A 63 15.84 -11.81 7.19
CA ARG A 63 16.57 -13.08 7.33
C ARG A 63 18.03 -12.89 7.75
N HIS A 64 18.73 -11.95 7.12
CA HIS A 64 20.19 -11.86 7.22
C HIS A 64 20.67 -10.74 8.14
N VAL A 65 19.85 -9.70 8.37
CA VAL A 65 20.21 -8.59 9.28
C VAL A 65 19.56 -8.82 10.64
N ALA A 66 18.27 -9.08 10.67
CA ALA A 66 17.51 -9.28 11.91
C ALA A 66 17.49 -10.74 12.39
N CYS A 67 18.03 -11.68 11.60
CA CYS A 67 18.06 -13.11 11.90
C CYS A 67 16.69 -13.69 12.31
N ALA A 68 15.59 -13.13 11.81
CA ALA A 68 14.25 -13.54 12.19
C ALA A 68 13.90 -14.88 11.52
N PRO A 69 13.38 -15.87 12.27
CA PRO A 69 13.04 -17.17 11.70
C PRO A 69 12.06 -17.04 10.53
N GLN A 70 12.30 -17.78 9.45
CA GLN A 70 11.45 -17.72 8.28
C GLN A 70 10.00 -18.08 8.63
N GLY A 71 9.07 -17.22 8.22
CA GLY A 71 7.64 -17.43 8.47
C GLY A 71 7.17 -17.01 9.88
N SER A 72 8.10 -16.63 10.77
CA SER A 72 7.74 -16.06 12.07
C SER A 72 6.98 -14.74 11.93
N TRP A 73 6.21 -14.42 12.97
CA TRP A 73 5.53 -13.14 13.09
C TRP A 73 6.51 -11.96 13.02
N ALA A 74 7.65 -12.06 13.71
CA ALA A 74 8.70 -11.04 13.68
C ALA A 74 9.25 -10.82 12.26
N SER A 75 9.56 -11.90 11.53
CA SER A 75 10.02 -11.82 10.14
C SER A 75 9.00 -11.12 9.24
N ARG A 76 7.70 -11.35 9.46
CA ARG A 76 6.62 -10.71 8.73
C ARG A 76 6.54 -9.21 9.03
N GLN A 77 6.60 -8.82 10.30
CA GLN A 77 6.55 -7.40 10.69
C GLN A 77 7.76 -6.63 10.16
N ILE A 78 8.97 -7.16 10.28
CA ILE A 78 10.18 -6.54 9.71
C ILE A 78 10.00 -6.32 8.20
N GLN A 79 9.49 -7.33 7.48
CA GLN A 79 9.26 -7.20 6.05
C GLN A 79 8.28 -6.08 5.69
N TYR A 80 7.22 -5.88 6.47
CA TYR A 80 6.28 -4.77 6.26
C TYR A 80 6.95 -3.42 6.50
N HIS A 81 7.64 -3.24 7.63
CA HIS A 81 8.28 -1.97 7.96
C HIS A 81 9.31 -1.57 6.90
N ILE A 82 10.16 -2.51 6.45
CA ILE A 82 11.14 -2.25 5.40
C ILE A 82 10.45 -1.97 4.05
N ALA A 83 9.40 -2.72 3.69
CA ALA A 83 8.69 -2.51 2.43
C ALA A 83 8.03 -1.12 2.39
N PHE A 84 7.38 -0.72 3.47
CA PHE A 84 6.75 0.59 3.60
C PHE A 84 7.78 1.73 3.67
N ALA A 85 8.93 1.53 4.32
CA ALA A 85 10.01 2.51 4.32
C ALA A 85 10.57 2.73 2.91
N ILE A 86 10.86 1.66 2.16
CA ILE A 86 11.32 1.76 0.76
C ILE A 86 10.25 2.45 -0.10
N SER A 87 8.98 2.06 0.04
CA SER A 87 7.87 2.66 -0.70
C SER A 87 7.73 4.16 -0.37
N GLY A 88 7.81 4.54 0.90
CA GLY A 88 7.72 5.92 1.35
C GLY A 88 8.86 6.78 0.80
N ILE A 89 10.10 6.28 0.85
CA ILE A 89 11.27 6.95 0.27
C ILE A 89 11.09 7.12 -1.24
N TYR A 90 10.61 6.07 -1.94
CA TYR A 90 10.38 6.14 -3.38
C TYR A 90 9.35 7.21 -3.75
N HIS A 91 8.20 7.25 -3.07
CA HIS A 91 7.16 8.25 -3.31
C HIS A 91 7.63 9.66 -2.96
N TRP A 92 8.30 9.83 -1.83
CA TRP A 92 8.86 11.11 -1.41
C TRP A 92 9.92 11.62 -2.39
N ALA A 93 10.86 10.77 -2.81
CA ALA A 93 11.92 11.14 -3.75
C ALA A 93 11.35 11.52 -5.11
N ALA A 94 10.38 10.77 -5.63
CA ALA A 94 9.70 11.09 -6.88
C ALA A 94 9.02 12.47 -6.82
N ALA A 95 8.30 12.75 -5.71
CA ALA A 95 7.66 14.04 -5.50
C ALA A 95 8.67 15.19 -5.35
N LYS A 96 9.76 14.99 -4.59
CA LYS A 96 10.81 15.98 -4.35
C LYS A 96 11.61 16.31 -5.63
N ILE A 97 11.80 15.32 -6.52
CA ILE A 97 12.42 15.53 -7.83
C ILE A 97 11.54 16.42 -8.70
N ALA A 98 10.21 16.20 -8.68
CA ALA A 98 9.26 17.01 -9.44
C ALA A 98 9.13 18.43 -8.86
N ILE A 99 9.11 18.56 -7.53
CA ILE A 99 8.89 19.84 -6.84
C ILE A 99 9.85 19.94 -5.65
N ARG A 100 10.96 20.65 -5.86
CA ARG A 100 12.06 20.72 -4.89
C ARG A 100 11.75 21.58 -3.66
N SER A 101 10.86 22.55 -3.77
CA SER A 101 10.50 23.46 -2.67
C SER A 101 9.72 22.76 -1.55
N GLU A 102 8.96 21.72 -1.88
CA GLU A 102 8.04 21.06 -0.96
C GLU A 102 8.67 19.88 -0.22
N ASN A 103 8.30 19.65 1.03
CA ASN A 103 8.94 18.63 1.86
C ASN A 103 8.23 17.27 1.85
N PHE A 104 6.96 17.21 1.40
CA PHE A 104 6.18 15.98 1.29
C PHE A 104 6.18 15.12 2.57
N THR A 105 6.11 15.77 3.74
CA THR A 105 6.18 15.09 5.04
C THR A 105 4.93 14.26 5.30
N LYS A 106 3.76 14.67 4.79
CA LYS A 106 2.51 13.92 4.93
C LYS A 106 2.57 12.59 4.16
N THR A 107 3.26 12.58 3.02
CA THR A 107 3.59 11.37 2.25
C THR A 107 4.41 10.40 3.09
N LEU A 108 5.53 10.85 3.68
CA LEU A 108 6.37 9.99 4.53
C LEU A 108 5.60 9.48 5.76
N ALA A 109 4.80 10.33 6.39
CA ALA A 109 3.99 9.97 7.54
C ALA A 109 2.97 8.86 7.22
N PHE A 110 2.32 8.93 6.05
CA PHE A 110 1.40 7.89 5.59
C PHE A 110 2.09 6.52 5.49
N PHE A 111 3.25 6.45 4.84
CA PHE A 111 3.96 5.18 4.70
C PHE A 111 4.54 4.70 6.04
N ALA A 112 4.95 5.60 6.94
CA ALA A 112 5.46 5.24 8.26
C ALA A 112 4.37 4.68 9.20
N ILE A 113 3.16 5.24 9.17
CA ILE A 113 2.06 4.79 10.06
C ILE A 113 1.41 3.49 9.59
N MET A 114 1.39 3.21 8.28
CA MET A 114 0.75 2.01 7.72
C MET A 114 1.17 0.68 8.36
N PRO A 115 2.47 0.33 8.49
CA PRO A 115 2.86 -0.93 9.10
C PRO A 115 2.42 -1.02 10.58
N MET A 116 2.30 0.10 11.30
CA MET A 116 1.79 0.13 12.67
C MET A 116 0.30 -0.19 12.73
N ILE A 117 -0.51 0.35 11.81
CA ILE A 117 -1.94 0.04 11.74
C ILE A 117 -2.17 -1.41 11.31
N MET A 118 -1.34 -1.94 10.40
CA MET A 118 -1.38 -3.35 10.02
C MET A 118 -1.01 -4.28 11.18
N LEU A 119 -0.07 -3.88 12.03
CA LEU A 119 0.28 -4.59 13.26
C LEU A 119 -0.91 -4.66 14.23
N LEU A 120 -1.60 -3.53 14.43
CA LEU A 120 -2.80 -3.47 15.27
C LEU A 120 -3.96 -4.31 14.68
N GLU A 121 -4.15 -4.27 13.36
CA GLU A 121 -5.12 -5.13 12.66
C GLU A 121 -4.81 -6.62 12.88
N ASP A 122 -3.54 -7.03 12.73
CA ASP A 122 -3.12 -8.41 12.96
C ASP A 122 -3.41 -8.85 14.40
N LEU A 123 -3.12 -8.00 15.40
CA LEU A 123 -3.40 -8.30 16.81
C LEU A 123 -4.91 -8.40 17.08
N ALA A 124 -5.71 -7.47 16.56
CA ALA A 124 -7.16 -7.48 16.72
C ALA A 124 -7.78 -8.74 16.09
N ILE A 125 -7.30 -9.14 14.91
CA ILE A 125 -7.74 -10.38 14.25
C ILE A 125 -7.35 -11.62 15.07
N SER A 126 -6.14 -11.67 15.63
CA SER A 126 -5.72 -12.78 16.48
C SER A 126 -6.61 -12.90 17.72
N ILE A 127 -6.84 -11.80 18.45
CA ILE A 127 -7.72 -11.76 19.62
C ILE A 127 -9.14 -12.20 19.26
N ALA A 128 -9.71 -11.64 18.18
CA ALA A 128 -11.06 -12.00 17.75
C ALA A 128 -11.19 -13.49 17.40
N ARG A 129 -10.15 -14.10 16.83
CA ARG A 129 -10.17 -15.52 16.43
C ARG A 129 -9.88 -16.49 17.56
N GLU A 130 -9.00 -16.12 18.47
CA GLU A 130 -8.51 -16.99 19.54
C GLU A 130 -9.35 -16.87 20.81
N GLN A 131 -9.76 -15.65 21.17
CA GLN A 131 -10.50 -15.40 22.41
C GLN A 131 -12.01 -15.34 22.17
N LEU A 132 -12.47 -14.75 21.06
CA LEU A 132 -13.90 -14.54 20.80
C LEU A 132 -14.51 -15.57 19.84
N GLY A 133 -13.69 -16.42 19.21
CA GLY A 133 -14.16 -17.45 18.27
C GLY A 133 -14.72 -16.90 16.94
N TRP A 134 -14.43 -15.65 16.58
CA TRP A 134 -14.96 -14.99 15.38
C TRP A 134 -14.28 -15.47 14.10
N ARG A 135 -14.65 -16.67 13.64
CA ARG A 135 -14.02 -17.34 12.49
C ARG A 135 -14.88 -17.32 11.21
N ASN A 136 -16.14 -16.86 11.31
CA ASN A 136 -17.07 -16.89 10.19
C ASN A 136 -16.67 -15.90 9.07
N ARG A 137 -16.89 -16.29 7.81
CA ARG A 137 -16.63 -15.46 6.62
C ARG A 137 -17.42 -14.14 6.62
N ARG A 138 -18.55 -14.06 7.33
CA ARG A 138 -19.37 -12.84 7.48
C ARG A 138 -18.55 -11.66 8.04
N TRP A 139 -17.56 -11.91 8.88
CA TRP A 139 -16.66 -10.88 9.42
C TRP A 139 -15.80 -10.18 8.37
N ARG A 140 -15.71 -10.72 7.15
CA ARG A 140 -15.06 -10.02 6.03
C ARG A 140 -15.75 -8.71 5.68
N VAL A 141 -17.06 -8.57 5.90
CA VAL A 141 -17.78 -7.30 5.68
C VAL A 141 -17.21 -6.21 6.57
N VAL A 142 -17.01 -6.51 7.85
CA VAL A 142 -16.34 -5.60 8.81
C VAL A 142 -14.92 -5.28 8.34
N GLY A 143 -14.18 -6.29 7.89
CA GLY A 143 -12.84 -6.13 7.37
C GLY A 143 -12.75 -5.23 6.12
N TYR A 144 -13.72 -5.30 5.21
CA TYR A 144 -13.80 -4.40 4.06
C TYR A 144 -14.06 -2.96 4.49
N LEU A 145 -15.03 -2.75 5.38
CA LEU A 145 -15.34 -1.42 5.92
C LEU A 145 -14.12 -0.82 6.63
N TRP A 146 -13.47 -1.61 7.49
CA TRP A 146 -12.22 -1.24 8.16
C TRP A 146 -11.13 -0.84 7.17
N THR A 147 -10.82 -1.70 6.19
CA THR A 147 -9.78 -1.46 5.19
C THR A 147 -10.06 -0.18 4.42
N PHE A 148 -11.31 0.01 3.98
CA PHE A 148 -11.74 1.21 3.25
C PHE A 148 -11.62 2.48 4.10
N ILE A 149 -12.12 2.46 5.34
CA ILE A 149 -12.08 3.61 6.25
C ILE A 149 -10.63 3.99 6.55
N VAL A 150 -9.79 3.02 6.93
CA VAL A 150 -8.38 3.29 7.27
C VAL A 150 -7.63 3.86 6.09
N LEU A 151 -7.75 3.25 4.89
CA LEU A 151 -7.08 3.76 3.70
C LEU A 151 -7.57 5.15 3.33
N THR A 152 -8.88 5.40 3.38
CA THR A 152 -9.44 6.72 3.06
C THR A 152 -8.94 7.77 4.05
N SER A 153 -9.00 7.49 5.35
CA SER A 153 -8.63 8.44 6.40
C SER A 153 -7.14 8.74 6.45
N LEU A 154 -6.29 7.72 6.35
CA LEU A 154 -4.85 7.91 6.51
C LEU A 154 -4.17 8.35 5.23
N SER A 155 -4.75 8.08 4.05
CA SER A 155 -4.21 8.59 2.79
C SER A 155 -4.50 10.07 2.56
N VAL A 156 -5.39 10.72 3.34
CA VAL A 156 -5.75 12.15 3.16
C VAL A 156 -4.50 13.02 3.04
N GLY A 157 -3.56 12.92 3.97
CA GLY A 157 -2.34 13.74 3.94
C GLY A 157 -1.46 13.46 2.72
N PHE A 158 -1.33 12.20 2.33
CA PHE A 158 -0.60 11.81 1.11
C PHE A 158 -1.27 12.34 -0.17
N VAL A 159 -2.60 12.24 -0.24
CA VAL A 159 -3.37 12.76 -1.38
C VAL A 159 -3.30 14.29 -1.41
N ASP A 160 -3.36 14.96 -0.26
CA ASP A 160 -3.20 16.42 -0.13
C ASP A 160 -1.85 16.88 -0.67
N ASP A 161 -0.77 16.21 -0.26
CA ASP A 161 0.60 16.42 -0.76
C ASP A 161 0.67 16.29 -2.29
N CYS A 162 -0.02 15.31 -2.88
CA CYS A 162 -0.02 15.13 -4.33
C CYS A 162 -0.91 16.15 -5.07
N VAL A 163 -2.08 16.47 -4.52
CA VAL A 163 -3.10 17.29 -5.19
C VAL A 163 -2.79 18.78 -5.09
N ARG A 164 -2.45 19.28 -3.90
CA ARG A 164 -2.14 20.72 -3.71
C ARG A 164 -0.97 21.16 -4.56
N ASN A 165 0.00 20.26 -4.75
CA ASN A 165 1.20 20.52 -5.52
C ASN A 165 1.05 20.18 -7.01
N GLY A 166 -0.15 19.80 -7.48
CA GLY A 166 -0.42 19.53 -8.89
C GLY A 166 0.26 18.27 -9.45
N LEU A 167 0.79 17.39 -8.60
CA LEU A 167 1.40 16.11 -9.02
C LEU A 167 0.34 15.11 -9.48
N VAL A 168 -0.85 15.19 -8.88
CA VAL A 168 -2.02 14.39 -9.26
C VAL A 168 -3.23 15.30 -9.35
N THR A 169 -3.94 15.21 -10.46
CA THR A 169 -5.19 15.92 -10.66
C THR A 169 -6.31 15.29 -9.83
N SER A 170 -6.96 16.07 -8.98
CA SER A 170 -8.16 15.63 -8.26
C SER A 170 -9.39 15.86 -9.14
N PHE A 171 -9.88 14.80 -9.76
CA PHE A 171 -11.23 14.81 -10.33
C PHE A 171 -12.06 13.79 -9.56
N PRO A 172 -13.16 14.21 -8.91
CA PRO A 172 -14.06 13.26 -8.29
C PRO A 172 -14.73 12.45 -9.40
N ALA A 173 -14.37 11.16 -9.51
CA ALA A 173 -14.97 10.25 -10.49
C ALA A 173 -16.49 10.06 -10.27
N LEU A 174 -16.98 10.41 -9.08
CA LEU A 174 -18.38 10.38 -8.67
C LEU A 174 -18.75 11.73 -8.04
N PRO A 175 -20.02 12.18 -8.12
CA PRO A 175 -20.48 13.45 -7.56
C PRO A 175 -20.27 13.56 -6.04
N PHE A 176 -20.06 12.44 -5.35
CA PHE A 176 -19.64 12.38 -3.95
C PHE A 176 -18.40 11.48 -3.84
N SER A 177 -17.34 12.00 -3.24
CA SER A 177 -16.11 11.25 -2.93
C SER A 177 -15.83 11.36 -1.43
N PRO A 178 -15.85 10.24 -0.67
CA PRO A 178 -15.49 10.24 0.75
C PRO A 178 -14.10 10.82 1.00
N THR A 179 -13.13 10.52 0.13
CA THR A 179 -11.78 11.09 0.21
C THR A 179 -11.80 12.62 0.03
N TYR A 180 -12.61 13.13 -0.90
CA TYR A 180 -12.77 14.58 -1.10
C TYR A 180 -13.44 15.25 0.11
N ALA A 181 -14.47 14.63 0.68
CA ALA A 181 -15.11 15.12 1.91
C ALA A 181 -14.11 15.17 3.07
N MET A 182 -13.32 14.10 3.26
CA MET A 182 -12.29 14.05 4.30
C MET A 182 -11.17 15.07 4.08
N LEU A 183 -10.69 15.24 2.84
CA LEU A 183 -9.73 16.28 2.48
C LEU A 183 -10.25 17.67 2.85
N ASN A 184 -11.50 17.99 2.49
CA ASN A 184 -12.08 19.29 2.82
C ASN A 184 -12.23 19.53 4.32
N LEU A 185 -12.60 18.49 5.09
CA LEU A 185 -12.64 18.58 6.56
C LEU A 185 -11.25 18.79 7.14
N TRP A 186 -10.25 18.07 6.63
CA TRP A 186 -8.86 18.18 7.05
C TRP A 186 -8.28 19.56 6.77
N VAL A 187 -8.45 20.08 5.55
CA VAL A 187 -8.00 21.43 5.16
C VAL A 187 -8.61 22.50 6.08
N ARG A 188 -9.92 22.41 6.36
CA ARG A 188 -10.62 23.35 7.25
C ARG A 188 -10.14 23.31 8.71
N SER A 189 -9.49 22.22 9.14
CA SER A 189 -8.93 22.12 10.49
C SER A 189 -7.51 22.71 10.60
N GLU A 190 -6.84 22.95 9.48
CA GLU A 190 -5.49 23.56 9.42
C GLU A 190 -5.53 25.09 9.18
N THR A 191 -6.73 25.68 8.99
CA THR A 191 -6.97 27.13 8.79
C THR A 191 -7.60 27.78 10.01
#